data_AF-A0A9C9MJ89-F1
#
_entry.id   AF-A0A9C9MJ89-F1
#
_cell.length_a   1.000
_cell.length_b   1.000
_cell.length_c   1.000
_cell.angle_alpha   90.00
_cell.angle_beta   90.00
_cell.angle_gamma   90.00
#
_symmetry.space_group_name_H-M   'P 1'
#
loop_
_entity.id
_entity.type
_entity.pdbx_description
1 polymer ?
#
loop_
_entity_poly.entity_id
_entity_poly.type
_entity_poly.pdbx_seq_one_letter_code
_entity_poly.pdbx_strand_id
1 'polypeptide(L)'
;MNLVKNSLGREVPTEVNGQKAIPYKGIGKHQPFGKKIGPPIPSGANYSTKVLNNIDQMLDRIHLFNGMTISFHHHLRDGDYLVNLIVDKLAQRGLKDLVLAPSALFPVHEPLVNHIKNGTVSHVLGSMNGPIGKLCSAGGMKKTAVL
;
A
#
# COMPACT_ATOMS: atom_id res chain seq x y z
N MET A 1 -16.75 -8.26 10.94
CA MET A 1 -16.13 -6.97 11.30
C MET A 1 -17.02 -6.32 12.35
N ASN A 2 -16.49 -5.95 13.52
CA ASN A 2 -17.27 -5.30 14.57
C ASN A 2 -17.34 -3.79 14.32
N LEU A 3 -18.55 -3.25 14.17
CA LEU A 3 -18.80 -1.83 13.91
C LEU A 3 -19.33 -1.14 15.15
N VAL A 4 -18.89 0.09 15.39
CA VAL A 4 -19.39 0.95 16.47
C VAL A 4 -19.77 2.31 15.92
N LYS A 5 -20.76 2.95 16.56
CA LYS A 5 -21.17 4.31 16.20
C LYS A 5 -20.16 5.31 16.80
N ASN A 6 -19.50 6.08 15.94
CA ASN A 6 -18.56 7.12 16.38
C ASN A 6 -19.29 8.40 16.86
N SER A 7 -18.55 9.42 17.30
CA SER A 7 -19.15 10.66 17.81
C SER A 7 -19.93 11.48 16.77
N LEU A 8 -19.78 11.18 15.48
CA LEU A 8 -20.55 11.78 14.37
C LEU A 8 -21.74 10.91 13.96
N GLY A 9 -22.03 9.84 14.70
CA GLY A 9 -23.13 8.94 14.39
C GLY A 9 -22.86 7.93 13.27
N ARG A 10 -21.61 7.81 12.79
CA ARG A 10 -21.24 6.89 11.70
C ARG A 10 -20.81 5.53 12.24
N GLU A 11 -21.24 4.46 11.60
CA GLU A 11 -20.75 3.11 11.88
C GLU A 11 -19.34 2.95 11.32
N VAL A 12 -18.38 2.63 12.19
CA VAL A 12 -16.97 2.47 11.81
C VAL A 12 -16.38 1.22 12.46
N PRO A 13 -15.41 0.55 11.81
CA PRO A 13 -14.75 -0.60 12.39
C PRO A 13 -13.86 -0.20 13.58
N THR A 14 -13.78 -1.11 14.55
CA THR A 14 -12.82 -1.02 15.67
C THR A 14 -11.51 -1.74 15.39
N GLU A 15 -11.45 -2.50 14.29
CA GLU A 15 -10.28 -3.21 13.81
C GLU A 15 -10.30 -3.26 12.28
N VAL A 16 -9.16 -3.01 11.65
CA VAL A 16 -8.97 -3.11 10.19
C VAL A 16 -7.73 -3.97 9.95
N ASN A 17 -7.90 -5.08 9.23
CA ASN A 17 -6.82 -6.01 8.90
C ASN A 17 -6.00 -6.50 10.11
N GLY A 18 -6.64 -6.73 11.26
CA GLY A 18 -5.97 -7.12 12.51
C GLY A 18 -5.32 -5.98 13.28
N GLN A 19 -5.39 -4.74 12.78
CA GLN A 19 -4.91 -3.56 13.48
C GLN A 19 -6.06 -2.80 14.15
N LYS A 20 -5.87 -2.44 15.41
CA LYS A 20 -6.85 -1.65 16.16
C LYS A 20 -7.07 -0.29 15.49
N ALA A 21 -8.30 -0.01 15.12
CA ALA A 21 -8.73 1.30 14.66
C ALA A 21 -9.35 2.07 15.83
N ILE A 22 -9.08 3.37 15.91
CA ILE A 22 -9.65 4.24 16.96
C ILE A 22 -10.79 5.04 16.32
N PRO A 23 -12.06 4.75 16.65
CA PRO A 23 -13.18 5.57 16.19
C PRO A 23 -12.99 7.03 16.60
N TYR A 24 -13.37 7.94 15.73
CA TYR A 24 -13.35 9.37 16.05
C TYR A 24 -14.24 9.66 17.27
N LYS A 25 -13.65 10.28 18.29
CA LYS A 25 -14.28 10.55 19.61
C LYS A 25 -14.81 11.98 19.76
N GLY A 26 -14.61 12.84 18.77
CA GLY A 26 -14.89 14.28 18.85
C GLY A 26 -13.62 15.12 19.02
N ILE A 27 -13.76 16.43 18.82
CA ILE A 27 -12.66 17.41 18.88
C ILE A 27 -12.03 17.37 20.28
N GLY A 28 -10.71 17.18 20.34
CA GLY A 28 -9.93 17.16 21.60
C GLY A 28 -10.13 15.92 22.49
N LYS A 29 -10.94 14.95 22.08
CA LYS A 29 -11.27 13.75 22.89
C LYS A 29 -10.32 12.56 22.70
N HIS A 30 -9.43 12.64 21.72
CA HIS A 30 -8.35 11.68 21.53
C HIS A 30 -7.01 12.41 21.57
N GLN A 31 -6.15 12.02 22.52
CA GLN A 31 -4.81 12.56 22.69
C GLN A 31 -3.84 11.38 22.59
N PRO A 32 -3.22 11.16 21.41
CA PRO A 32 -2.22 10.11 21.27
C PRO A 32 -0.96 10.50 22.07
N PHE A 33 -0.35 9.52 22.72
CA PHE A 33 0.96 9.67 23.38
C PHE A 33 1.92 8.64 22.80
N GLY A 34 3.22 8.98 22.73
CA GLY A 34 4.25 8.06 22.27
C GLY A 34 5.45 8.77 21.66
N LYS A 35 6.43 7.99 21.20
CA LYS A 35 7.60 8.50 20.46
C LYS A 35 7.39 8.22 18.98
N LYS A 36 7.73 9.19 18.12
CA LYS A 36 7.89 8.94 16.68
C LYS A 36 9.19 8.15 16.49
N ILE A 37 9.12 6.98 15.87
CA ILE A 37 10.29 6.18 15.51
C ILE A 37 10.41 6.17 13.98
N GLY A 38 11.64 6.31 13.47
CA GLY A 38 11.95 6.22 12.04
C GLY A 38 12.66 4.91 11.68
N PRO A 39 12.79 4.60 10.39
CA PRO A 39 13.57 3.45 9.94
C PRO A 39 15.05 3.59 10.31
N PRO A 40 15.79 2.46 10.42
CA PRO A 40 17.23 2.50 10.61
C PRO A 40 17.92 3.21 9.44
N ILE A 41 19.03 3.89 9.72
CA ILE A 41 19.82 4.58 8.69
C ILE A 41 20.77 3.55 8.04
N PRO A 42 20.64 3.26 6.73
CA PRO A 42 21.59 2.39 6.04
C PRO A 42 22.94 3.12 5.86
N SER A 43 24.05 2.44 6.19
CA SER A 43 25.40 2.97 5.96
C SER A 43 25.84 2.79 4.51
N GLY A 44 26.37 3.85 3.89
CA GLY A 44 26.99 3.78 2.57
C GLY A 44 28.20 2.86 2.52
N ALA A 45 28.88 2.64 3.66
CA ALA A 45 30.01 1.72 3.77
C ALA A 45 29.63 0.25 3.47
N ASN A 46 28.34 -0.09 3.54
CA ASN A 46 27.85 -1.43 3.24
C ASN A 46 27.68 -1.68 1.72
N TYR A 47 27.94 -0.69 0.87
CA TYR A 47 27.66 -0.76 -0.58
C TYR A 47 28.81 -0.19 -1.40
N SER A 48 29.15 -0.85 -2.51
CA SER A 48 30.15 -0.34 -3.46
C SER A 48 29.63 0.79 -4.34
N THR A 49 28.33 0.77 -4.69
CA THR A 49 27.67 1.82 -5.48
C THR A 49 26.15 1.76 -5.33
N LYS A 50 25.50 2.93 -5.43
CA LYS A 50 24.03 3.08 -5.49
C LYS A 50 23.48 3.11 -6.91
N VAL A 51 24.34 3.28 -7.92
CA VAL A 51 23.95 3.32 -9.33
C VAL A 51 23.90 1.89 -9.87
N LEU A 52 22.79 1.54 -10.52
CA LEU A 52 22.51 0.20 -11.04
C LEU A 52 22.15 0.29 -12.52
N ASN A 53 22.36 -0.80 -13.25
CA ASN A 53 22.19 -0.78 -14.71
C ASN A 53 20.72 -0.93 -15.13
N ASN A 54 19.88 -1.52 -14.27
CA ASN A 54 18.47 -1.74 -14.55
C ASN A 54 17.68 -2.01 -13.26
N ILE A 55 16.35 -2.04 -13.41
CA ILE A 55 15.39 -2.28 -12.32
C ILE A 55 15.52 -3.69 -11.75
N ASP A 56 15.86 -4.70 -12.57
CA ASP A 56 16.01 -6.06 -12.08
C ASP A 56 17.17 -6.16 -11.06
N GLN A 57 18.33 -5.57 -11.36
CA GLN A 57 19.44 -5.46 -10.40
C GLN A 57 19.05 -4.70 -9.13
N MET A 58 18.18 -3.68 -9.25
CA MET A 58 17.68 -2.95 -8.09
C MET A 58 16.81 -3.85 -7.21
N LEU A 59 15.87 -4.58 -7.80
CA LEU A 59 14.98 -5.49 -7.08
C LEU A 59 15.78 -6.61 -6.38
N ASP A 60 16.81 -7.14 -7.04
CA ASP A 60 17.63 -8.23 -6.50
C ASP A 60 18.52 -7.77 -5.32
N ARG A 61 18.79 -6.46 -5.19
CA ARG A 61 19.55 -5.89 -4.06
C ARG A 61 18.68 -5.49 -2.87
N ILE A 62 17.37 -5.36 -3.04
CA ILE A 62 16.45 -4.99 -1.96
C ILE A 62 15.98 -6.28 -1.27
N HIS A 63 15.91 -6.24 0.06
CA HIS A 63 15.37 -7.34 0.86
C HIS A 63 13.84 -7.40 0.77
N LEU A 64 13.32 -7.85 -0.38
CA LEU A 64 11.89 -8.01 -0.64
C LEU A 64 11.36 -9.30 0.00
N PHE A 65 10.15 -9.25 0.58
CA PHE A 65 9.50 -10.41 1.17
C PHE A 65 7.97 -10.34 1.05
N ASN A 66 7.30 -11.49 1.16
CA ASN A 66 5.85 -11.58 1.08
C ASN A 66 5.17 -10.77 2.20
N GLY A 67 4.15 -9.99 1.86
CA GLY A 67 3.46 -9.13 2.84
C GLY A 67 4.15 -7.78 3.10
N MET A 68 5.26 -7.47 2.42
CA MET A 68 5.92 -6.16 2.52
C MET A 68 5.00 -5.03 2.00
N THR A 69 5.10 -3.86 2.61
CA THR A 69 4.50 -2.62 2.10
C THR A 69 5.46 -1.90 1.14
N ILE A 70 4.98 -1.59 -0.07
CA ILE A 70 5.70 -0.80 -1.08
C ILE A 70 4.91 0.46 -1.41
N SER A 71 5.60 1.59 -1.61
CA SER A 71 4.94 2.90 -1.77
C SER A 71 5.36 3.62 -3.06
N PHE A 72 4.43 4.40 -3.62
CA PHE A 72 4.66 5.17 -4.85
C PHE A 72 4.06 6.58 -4.77
N HIS A 73 4.73 7.53 -5.41
CA HIS A 73 4.18 8.87 -5.65
C HIS A 73 3.37 8.87 -6.95
N HIS A 74 2.42 9.80 -7.08
CA HIS A 74 1.47 9.82 -8.20
C HIS A 74 1.67 11.01 -9.15
N HIS A 75 2.85 11.65 -9.12
CA HIS A 75 3.11 12.90 -9.83
C HIS A 75 3.00 12.78 -11.37
N LEU A 76 3.19 11.58 -11.92
CA LEU A 76 3.04 11.32 -13.36
C LEU A 76 1.57 11.10 -13.78
N ARG A 77 0.66 11.02 -12.81
CA ARG A 77 -0.78 10.81 -13.01
C ARG A 77 -1.06 9.61 -13.93
N ASP A 78 -1.83 9.81 -14.99
CA ASP A 78 -2.20 8.78 -15.96
C ASP A 78 -1.07 8.44 -16.94
N GLY A 79 0.06 9.15 -16.86
CA GLY A 79 1.30 8.80 -17.57
C GLY A 79 2.26 7.94 -16.74
N ASP A 80 1.85 7.48 -15.55
CA ASP A 80 2.70 6.65 -14.71
C ASP A 80 2.87 5.24 -15.26
N TYR A 81 4.11 4.89 -15.61
CA TYR A 81 4.50 3.56 -16.03
C TYR A 81 5.16 2.74 -14.90
N LEU A 82 5.72 3.41 -13.87
CA LEU A 82 6.59 2.77 -12.89
C LEU A 82 5.83 1.83 -11.97
N VAL A 83 4.63 2.19 -11.54
CA VAL A 83 3.83 1.34 -10.64
C VAL A 83 3.54 -0.01 -11.30
N ASN A 84 3.05 0.00 -12.54
CA ASN A 84 2.75 -1.23 -13.27
C ASN A 84 4.00 -2.08 -13.50
N LEU A 85 5.10 -1.44 -13.95
CA LEU A 85 6.37 -2.12 -14.20
C LEU A 85 6.91 -2.81 -12.95
N ILE A 86 6.95 -2.11 -11.81
CA ILE A 86 7.52 -2.65 -10.58
C ILE A 86 6.64 -3.76 -10.03
N VAL A 87 5.32 -3.59 -9.98
CA VAL A 87 4.42 -4.63 -9.46
C VAL A 87 4.46 -5.89 -10.33
N ASP A 88 4.53 -5.75 -11.65
CA ASP A 88 4.67 -6.90 -12.55
C ASP A 88 5.99 -7.65 -12.32
N LYS A 89 7.11 -6.93 -12.21
CA LYS A 89 8.43 -7.52 -11.89
C LYS A 89 8.47 -8.21 -10.52
N LEU A 90 7.74 -7.69 -9.53
CA LEU A 90 7.58 -8.33 -8.22
C LEU A 90 6.71 -9.59 -8.31
N ALA A 91 5.64 -9.57 -9.12
CA ALA A 91 4.80 -10.72 -9.37
C ALA A 91 5.59 -11.86 -10.05
N GLN A 92 6.42 -11.54 -11.05
CA GLN A 92 7.29 -12.49 -11.75
C GLN A 92 8.31 -13.16 -10.83
N ARG A 93 8.77 -12.44 -9.80
CA ARG A 93 9.64 -12.98 -8.74
C ARG A 93 8.89 -13.82 -7.69
N GLY A 94 7.59 -14.04 -7.89
CA GLY A 94 6.77 -14.88 -7.02
C GLY A 94 6.33 -14.20 -5.71
N LEU A 95 6.48 -12.88 -5.59
CA LEU A 95 6.03 -12.18 -4.38
C LEU A 95 4.50 -12.17 -4.26
N LYS A 96 4.05 -12.36 -3.02
CA LYS A 96 2.65 -12.44 -2.64
C LYS A 96 2.32 -11.53 -1.47
N ASP A 97 1.04 -11.22 -1.37
CA ASP A 97 0.43 -10.46 -0.29
C ASP A 97 0.99 -9.05 -0.07
N LEU A 98 1.66 -8.46 -1.07
CA LEU A 98 2.20 -7.11 -0.99
C LEU A 98 1.12 -6.09 -0.62
N VAL A 99 1.47 -5.10 0.20
CA VAL A 99 0.61 -3.97 0.51
C VAL A 99 1.05 -2.80 -0.36
N LEU A 100 0.17 -2.33 -1.23
CA LEU A 100 0.47 -1.18 -2.09
C LEU A 100 0.05 0.09 -1.36
N ALA A 101 1.00 1.00 -1.10
CA ALA A 101 0.77 2.28 -0.43
C ALA A 101 1.05 3.47 -1.37
N PRO A 102 0.25 3.66 -2.44
CA PRO A 102 0.40 4.78 -3.34
C PRO A 102 -0.24 6.02 -2.71
N SER A 103 0.25 7.19 -3.08
CA SER A 103 -0.47 8.43 -2.75
C SER A 103 -1.78 8.55 -3.53
N ALA A 104 -1.81 8.12 -4.80
CA ALA A 104 -3.03 7.89 -5.59
C ALA A 104 -2.79 6.95 -6.76
N LEU A 105 -3.83 6.25 -7.22
CA LEU A 105 -3.84 5.44 -8.45
C LEU A 105 -4.85 6.01 -9.45
N PHE A 106 -4.51 5.94 -10.74
CA PHE A 106 -5.28 6.42 -11.89
C PHE A 106 -5.66 5.28 -12.85
N PRO A 107 -6.51 5.53 -13.87
CA PRO A 107 -6.89 4.53 -14.86
C PRO A 107 -5.72 3.76 -15.51
N VAL A 108 -4.57 4.39 -15.74
CA VAL A 108 -3.36 3.73 -16.27
C VAL A 108 -2.90 2.52 -15.44
N HIS A 109 -3.28 2.46 -14.15
CA HIS A 109 -2.94 1.35 -13.26
C HIS A 109 -3.91 0.17 -13.32
N GLU A 110 -4.81 0.11 -14.32
CA GLU A 110 -5.69 -1.04 -14.57
C GLU A 110 -4.97 -2.40 -14.52
N PRO A 111 -3.73 -2.59 -15.03
CA PRO A 111 -3.03 -3.87 -14.94
C PRO A 111 -2.91 -4.43 -13.50
N LEU A 112 -2.90 -3.56 -12.49
CA LEU A 112 -2.88 -3.98 -11.08
C LEU A 112 -4.10 -4.82 -10.68
N VAL A 113 -5.23 -4.72 -11.38
CA VAL A 113 -6.41 -5.57 -11.13
C VAL A 113 -6.03 -7.05 -11.16
N ASN A 114 -5.19 -7.47 -12.10
CA ASN A 114 -4.75 -8.86 -12.21
C ASN A 114 -3.82 -9.25 -11.07
N HIS A 115 -2.91 -8.36 -10.68
CA HIS A 115 -2.00 -8.58 -9.55
C HIS A 115 -2.73 -8.60 -8.19
N ILE A 116 -3.87 -7.93 -8.08
CA ILE A 116 -4.75 -8.04 -6.91
C ILE A 116 -5.46 -9.39 -6.90
N LYS A 117 -6.08 -9.77 -8.03
CA LYS A 117 -6.83 -11.04 -8.15
C LYS A 117 -5.96 -12.28 -7.97
N ASN A 118 -4.70 -12.25 -8.42
CA ASN A 118 -3.79 -13.38 -8.30
C ASN A 118 -2.99 -13.42 -6.98
N GLY A 119 -3.31 -12.50 -6.05
CA GLY A 119 -2.73 -12.45 -4.70
C GLY A 119 -1.30 -11.90 -4.64
N THR A 120 -0.75 -11.32 -5.71
CA THR A 120 0.50 -10.56 -5.61
C THR A 120 0.32 -9.33 -4.72
N VAL A 121 -0.77 -8.58 -4.90
CA VAL A 121 -1.15 -7.44 -4.05
C VAL A 121 -2.35 -7.84 -3.20
N SER A 122 -2.23 -7.69 -1.88
CA SER A 122 -3.31 -8.04 -0.94
C SER A 122 -4.37 -6.94 -0.82
N HIS A 123 -3.95 -5.68 -0.72
CA HIS A 123 -4.81 -4.50 -0.59
C HIS A 123 -4.02 -3.23 -0.86
N VAL A 124 -4.76 -2.12 -1.01
CA VAL A 124 -4.22 -0.78 -1.22
C VAL A 124 -4.45 0.09 0.02
N LEU A 125 -3.43 0.86 0.38
CA LEU A 125 -3.46 1.91 1.39
C LEU A 125 -3.21 3.26 0.70
N GLY A 126 -4.26 3.87 0.18
CA GLY A 126 -4.20 5.13 -0.56
C GLY A 126 -5.34 5.33 -1.53
N SER A 127 -5.31 6.45 -2.25
CA SER A 127 -6.38 6.81 -3.18
C SER A 127 -6.46 5.87 -4.38
N MET A 128 -7.66 5.37 -4.65
CA MET A 128 -7.96 4.44 -5.74
C MET A 128 -9.02 5.06 -6.64
N ASN A 129 -8.63 5.40 -7.86
CA ASN A 129 -9.57 5.88 -8.88
C ASN A 129 -9.79 4.82 -9.96
N GLY A 130 -10.83 5.03 -10.77
CA GLY A 130 -11.07 4.22 -11.97
C GLY A 130 -11.19 2.72 -11.68
N PRO A 131 -10.51 1.85 -12.46
CA PRO A 131 -10.64 0.40 -12.35
C PRO A 131 -10.31 -0.16 -10.95
N ILE A 132 -9.32 0.41 -10.26
CA ILE A 132 -8.92 -0.06 -8.92
C ILE A 132 -9.96 0.30 -7.87
N GLY A 133 -10.51 1.52 -7.95
CA GLY A 133 -11.63 1.93 -7.09
C GLY A 133 -12.85 1.03 -7.30
N LYS A 134 -13.22 0.77 -8.56
CA LYS A 134 -14.33 -0.15 -8.90
C LYS A 134 -14.11 -1.56 -8.37
N LEU A 135 -12.90 -2.10 -8.52
CA LEU A 135 -12.54 -3.42 -7.99
C LEU A 135 -12.67 -3.45 -6.46
N CYS A 136 -12.18 -2.43 -5.77
CA CYS A 136 -12.30 -2.30 -4.32
C CYS A 136 -13.78 -2.28 -3.89
N SER A 137 -14.60 -1.44 -4.52
CA SER A 137 -16.04 -1.34 -4.22
C SER A 137 -16.80 -2.64 -4.47
N ALA A 138 -16.36 -3.45 -5.43
CA ALA A 138 -16.92 -4.76 -5.72
C ALA A 138 -16.41 -5.87 -4.78
N GLY A 139 -15.61 -5.55 -3.77
CA GLY A 139 -15.06 -6.52 -2.82
C GLY A 139 -13.93 -7.38 -3.39
N GLY A 140 -13.26 -6.93 -4.46
CA GLY A 140 -12.23 -7.71 -5.16
C GLY A 140 -10.85 -7.76 -4.47
N MET A 141 -10.70 -7.19 -3.27
CA MET A 141 -9.43 -7.20 -2.53
C MET A 141 -9.46 -8.24 -1.41
N LYS A 142 -8.32 -8.88 -1.15
CA LYS A 142 -8.17 -9.89 -0.08
C LYS A 142 -8.35 -9.29 1.31
N LYS A 143 -7.93 -8.05 1.51
CA LYS A 143 -7.98 -7.31 2.77
C LYS A 143 -8.70 -5.96 2.59
N THR A 144 -9.14 -5.36 3.68
CA THR A 144 -9.82 -4.05 3.66
C THR A 144 -8.84 -2.98 3.17
N ALA A 145 -9.17 -2.32 2.07
CA ALA A 145 -8.43 -1.15 1.61
C ALA A 145 -8.67 0.04 2.54
N VAL A 146 -7.69 0.92 2.66
CA VAL A 146 -7.79 2.15 3.45
C VAL A 146 -7.47 3.32 2.55
N LEU A 147 -8.35 4.32 2.55
CA LEU A 147 -8.23 5.57 1.82
C LEU A 147 -7.66 6.67 2.73
#